data_AF-A0A0A9EJL3-F1
#
_entry.id   AF-A0A0A9EJL3-F1
#
_cell.length_a   1.000
_cell.length_b   1.000
_cell.length_c   1.000
_cell.angle_alpha   90.00
_cell.angle_beta   90.00
_cell.angle_gamma   90.00
#
_symmetry.space_group_name_H-M   'P 1'
#
loop_
_entity.id
_entity.type
_entity.pdbx_description
1 polymer ?
#
loop_
_entity_poly.entity_id
_entity_poly.type
_entity_poly.pdbx_seq_one_letter_code
_entity_poly.pdbx_strand_id
1 'polypeptide(L)'
;MIEFQPPGTSAASADELAKFEAAYSESTTGLNVDFAAEKVLLRRPKQAVLHVITGIGRHSKGQASLPAAVRGFLIENGYRFDELRPGVFAVRPKFRRR
;
A
#
# COMPACT_ATOMS: atom_id res chain seq x y z
N MET A 1 20.88 45.76 -7.63
CA MET A 1 19.76 45.46 -6.72
C MET A 1 18.64 44.90 -7.60
N ILE A 2 18.26 43.65 -7.40
CA ILE A 2 17.18 43.00 -8.17
C ILE A 2 16.01 42.83 -7.19
N GLU A 3 14.91 43.48 -7.53
CA GLU A 3 13.66 43.53 -6.77
C GLU A 3 12.93 42.18 -6.90
N PHE A 4 12.55 41.59 -5.76
CA PHE A 4 11.85 40.31 -5.71
C PHE A 4 10.36 40.57 -5.48
N GLN A 5 9.54 40.30 -6.49
CA GLN A 5 8.08 40.48 -6.42
C GLN A 5 7.43 39.14 -6.01
N PRO A 6 6.68 39.08 -4.89
CA PRO A 6 6.03 37.84 -4.47
C PRO A 6 4.82 37.51 -5.35
N PRO A 7 4.54 36.21 -5.60
CA PRO A 7 3.40 35.78 -6.40
C PRO A 7 2.07 36.09 -5.69
N GLY A 8 1.13 36.64 -6.47
CA GLY A 8 -0.23 36.93 -6.03
C GLY A 8 -0.96 35.68 -5.58
N THR A 9 -1.65 35.80 -4.44
CA THR A 9 -2.51 34.79 -3.86
C THR A 9 -3.78 34.61 -4.70
N SER A 10 -3.79 33.67 -5.66
CA SER A 10 -5.04 33.15 -6.19
C SER A 10 -5.63 32.17 -5.18
N ALA A 11 -6.62 32.63 -4.43
CA ALA A 11 -7.42 31.85 -3.50
C ALA A 11 -8.09 30.67 -4.23
N ALA A 12 -7.48 29.49 -4.16
CA ALA A 12 -8.08 28.24 -4.57
C ALA A 12 -8.25 27.35 -3.35
N SER A 13 -9.48 27.40 -2.82
CA SER A 13 -10.18 26.33 -2.12
C SER A 13 -9.46 25.64 -0.95
N ALA A 14 -9.50 26.29 0.22
CA ALA A 14 -9.27 25.63 1.51
C ALA A 14 -10.39 24.63 1.88
N ASP A 15 -11.52 24.63 1.15
CA ASP A 15 -12.68 23.78 1.42
C ASP A 15 -12.49 22.32 0.93
N GLU A 16 -11.59 22.07 -0.02
CA GLU A 16 -11.34 20.72 -0.56
C GLU A 16 -10.45 19.86 0.35
N LEU A 17 -9.66 20.49 1.24
CA LEU A 17 -8.82 19.78 2.22
C LEU A 17 -9.62 19.25 3.41
N ALA A 18 -10.63 19.99 3.89
CA ALA A 18 -11.49 19.56 4.99
C ALA A 18 -12.37 18.36 4.62
N LYS A 19 -12.77 18.24 3.35
CA LYS A 19 -13.59 17.13 2.86
C LYS A 19 -12.81 15.82 2.75
N PHE A 20 -11.50 15.89 2.48
CA PHE A 20 -10.61 14.74 2.49
C PHE A 20 -10.26 14.27 3.92
N GLU A 21 -10.10 15.19 4.87
CA GLU A 21 -9.89 14.85 6.28
C GLU A 21 -11.13 14.21 6.93
N ALA A 22 -12.33 14.74 6.65
CA ALA A 22 -13.56 14.17 7.17
C ALA A 22 -13.79 12.71 6.71
N ALA A 23 -13.46 12.41 5.44
CA ALA A 23 -13.57 11.05 4.90
C ALA A 23 -12.55 10.05 5.50
N TYR A 24 -11.42 10.54 6.04
CA TYR A 24 -10.43 9.71 6.72
C TYR A 24 -10.74 9.50 8.21
N SER A 25 -11.43 10.46 8.84
CA SER A 25 -11.78 10.39 10.27
C SER A 25 -13.05 9.58 10.56
N GLU A 26 -13.95 9.39 9.59
CA GLU A 26 -15.22 8.68 9.84
C GLU A 26 -15.11 7.14 9.80
N SER A 27 -13.95 6.59 9.44
CA SER A 27 -13.72 5.14 9.41
C SER A 27 -12.74 4.66 10.48
N THR A 28 -12.81 5.22 11.69
CA THR A 28 -12.15 4.64 12.89
C THR A 28 -13.06 4.45 14.09
N THR A 29 -14.36 4.72 13.97
CA THR A 29 -15.32 4.55 15.07
C THR A 29 -16.05 3.21 14.96
N GLY A 30 -15.59 2.23 15.74
CA GLY A 30 -16.39 1.02 15.97
C GLY A 30 -15.63 -0.30 16.10
N LEU A 31 -14.55 -0.35 16.89
CA LEU A 31 -14.10 -1.62 17.48
C LEU A 31 -14.34 -1.57 19.00
N ASN A 32 -15.61 -1.48 19.38
CA ASN A 32 -16.05 -2.04 20.66
C ASN A 32 -16.19 -3.54 20.43
N VAL A 33 -15.23 -4.32 20.91
CA VAL A 33 -15.34 -5.77 20.94
C VAL A 33 -15.51 -6.15 22.41
N ASP A 34 -16.76 -6.13 22.86
CA ASP A 34 -17.16 -6.79 24.09
C ASP A 34 -16.77 -8.26 23.98
N PHE A 35 -15.75 -8.68 24.75
CA PHE A 35 -15.32 -10.07 24.84
C PHE A 35 -16.31 -10.85 25.71
N ALA A 36 -17.51 -11.09 25.18
CA ALA A 36 -18.38 -12.14 25.68
C ALA A 36 -17.81 -13.49 25.20
N ALA A 37 -17.53 -14.36 26.17
CA ALA A 37 -16.90 -15.65 25.99
C ALA A 37 -17.73 -16.55 25.06
N GLU A 38 -17.34 -16.63 23.79
CA GLU A 38 -17.85 -17.65 22.88
C GLU A 38 -16.70 -18.24 22.05
N LYS A 39 -16.72 -19.58 21.96
CA LYS A 39 -15.61 -20.45 21.59
C LYS A 39 -14.78 -19.90 20.43
N VAL A 40 -13.54 -19.49 20.71
CA VAL A 40 -12.55 -19.13 19.71
C VAL A 40 -12.20 -20.38 18.91
N LEU A 41 -12.97 -20.67 17.87
CA LEU A 41 -12.55 -21.55 16.80
C LEU A 41 -11.24 -20.97 16.28
N LEU A 42 -10.15 -21.74 16.39
CA LEU A 42 -8.83 -21.39 15.86
C LEU A 42 -8.98 -21.07 14.36
N ARG A 43 -9.21 -19.78 14.05
CA ARG A 43 -9.24 -19.28 12.69
C ARG A 43 -7.88 -19.59 12.11
N ARG A 44 -7.81 -20.57 11.21
CA ARG A 44 -6.65 -20.69 10.32
C ARG A 44 -6.43 -19.29 9.74
N PRO A 45 -5.23 -18.69 9.86
CA PRO A 45 -4.99 -17.40 9.26
C PRO A 45 -5.30 -17.55 7.78
N LYS A 46 -6.39 -16.88 7.36
CA LYS A 46 -6.83 -16.82 5.96
C LYS A 46 -5.60 -16.35 5.20
N GLN A 47 -5.08 -17.18 4.30
CA GLN A 47 -3.78 -16.97 3.64
C GLN A 47 -3.68 -15.50 3.20
N ALA A 48 -2.93 -14.69 3.96
CA ALA A 48 -2.88 -13.26 3.75
C ALA A 48 -2.04 -13.02 2.51
N VAL A 49 -2.63 -12.52 1.44
CA VAL A 49 -1.90 -12.13 0.23
C VAL A 49 -1.16 -10.83 0.51
N LEU A 50 0.14 -10.81 0.27
CA LEU A 50 0.97 -9.62 0.39
C LEU A 50 1.08 -8.96 -0.99
N HIS A 51 0.64 -7.70 -1.09
CA HIS A 51 0.85 -6.90 -2.29
C HIS A 51 2.20 -6.19 -2.22
N VAL A 52 3.08 -6.48 -3.17
CA VAL A 52 4.39 -5.83 -3.33
C VAL A 52 4.30 -4.87 -4.50
N ILE A 53 4.36 -3.57 -4.23
CA ILE A 53 4.29 -2.52 -5.24
C ILE A 53 5.72 -2.08 -5.56
N THR A 54 6.23 -2.49 -6.71
CA THR A 54 7.55 -2.10 -7.22
C THR A 54 7.48 -0.84 -8.11
N GLY A 55 6.29 -0.51 -8.59
CA GLY A 55 6.09 0.53 -9.60
C GLY A 55 6.56 0.09 -11.00
N ILE A 56 6.22 0.90 -12.00
CA ILE A 56 6.53 0.67 -13.43
C ILE A 56 7.75 1.46 -13.92
N GLY A 57 8.43 2.17 -13.01
CA GLY A 57 9.23 3.37 -13.29
C GLY A 57 10.03 3.34 -14.60
N ARG A 58 9.96 4.44 -15.36
CA ARG A 58 10.90 4.69 -16.47
C ARG A 58 12.18 5.24 -15.89
N HIS A 59 13.26 4.49 -16.02
CA HIS A 59 14.56 4.93 -15.51
C HIS A 59 15.34 5.57 -16.65
N SER A 60 16.25 6.49 -16.33
CA SER A 60 17.17 7.07 -17.30
C SER A 60 18.01 6.02 -18.04
N LYS A 61 18.21 4.86 -17.40
CA LYS A 61 18.93 3.69 -17.95
C LYS A 61 18.01 2.66 -18.65
N GLY A 62 16.74 2.99 -18.88
CA GLY A 62 15.79 2.11 -19.57
C GLY A 62 14.78 1.44 -18.65
N GLN A 63 14.76 0.10 -18.65
CA GLN A 63 13.73 -0.70 -17.97
C GLN A 63 13.85 -0.69 -16.44
N ALA A 64 12.73 -0.94 -15.78
CA ALA A 64 12.64 -0.96 -14.34
C ALA A 64 13.45 -2.12 -13.72
N SER A 65 14.42 -1.82 -12.86
CA SER A 65 15.27 -2.86 -12.25
C SER A 65 14.58 -3.57 -11.09
N LEU A 66 13.76 -2.84 -10.32
CA LEU A 66 13.09 -3.35 -9.12
C LEU A 66 12.08 -4.47 -9.41
N PRO A 67 11.19 -4.37 -10.42
CA PRO A 67 10.28 -5.47 -10.77
C PRO A 67 11.00 -6.74 -11.18
N ALA A 68 12.12 -6.62 -11.92
CA ALA A 68 12.92 -7.76 -12.34
C ALA A 68 13.61 -8.44 -11.14
N ALA A 69 14.22 -7.65 -10.25
CA ALA A 69 14.88 -8.16 -9.05
C ALA A 69 13.91 -8.87 -8.10
N VAL A 70 12.73 -8.26 -7.85
CA VAL A 70 11.70 -8.87 -6.99
C VAL A 70 11.17 -10.16 -7.62
N ARG A 71 10.92 -10.18 -8.93
CA ARG A 71 10.49 -11.39 -9.63
C ARG A 71 11.51 -12.52 -9.48
N GLY A 72 12.79 -12.23 -9.71
CA GLY A 72 13.88 -13.20 -9.53
C GLY A 72 13.91 -13.76 -8.11
N PHE A 73 13.91 -12.88 -7.11
CA PHE A 73 13.89 -13.28 -5.70
C PHE A 73 12.71 -14.20 -5.36
N LEU A 74 11.50 -13.88 -5.83
CA LEU A 74 10.32 -14.68 -5.54
C LEU A 74 10.37 -16.08 -6.17
N ILE A 75 10.90 -16.19 -7.40
CA ILE A 75 11.10 -17.46 -8.10
C ILE A 75 12.16 -18.30 -7.38
N GLU A 76 13.32 -17.71 -7.11
CA GLU A 76 14.45 -18.38 -6.45
C GLU A 76 14.07 -18.93 -5.06
N ASN A 77 13.27 -18.18 -4.31
CA ASN A 77 12.80 -18.60 -3.00
C ASN A 77 11.51 -19.44 -3.05
N GLY A 78 11.02 -19.76 -4.25
CA GLY A 78 9.85 -20.60 -4.50
C GLY A 78 8.55 -20.05 -3.88
N TYR A 79 8.39 -18.73 -3.83
CA TYR A 79 7.13 -18.10 -3.43
C TYR A 79 6.11 -18.25 -4.55
N ARG A 80 4.83 -18.42 -4.18
CA ARG A 80 3.73 -18.35 -5.15
C ARG A 80 3.31 -16.91 -5.28
N PHE A 81 3.32 -16.38 -6.48
CA PHE A 81 2.91 -15.00 -6.72
C PHE A 81 2.25 -14.84 -8.08
N ASP A 82 1.37 -13.84 -8.18
CA ASP A 82 0.72 -13.41 -9.41
C ASP A 82 1.03 -11.92 -9.64
N GLU A 83 1.30 -11.50 -10.88
CA GLU A 83 1.43 -10.08 -11.20
C GLU A 83 0.06 -9.53 -11.61
N LEU A 84 -0.58 -8.76 -10.71
CA LEU A 84 -1.94 -8.24 -10.94
C LEU A 84 -1.95 -7.06 -11.91
N ARG A 85 -0.89 -6.23 -11.83
CA ARG A 85 -0.66 -5.04 -12.63
C ARG A 85 0.84 -4.91 -12.86
N PRO A 86 1.28 -4.25 -13.95
CA PRO A 86 2.70 -4.00 -14.14
C PRO A 86 3.33 -3.38 -12.89
N GLY A 87 4.31 -4.07 -12.32
CA GLY A 87 4.99 -3.63 -11.09
C GLY A 87 4.20 -3.80 -9.80
N VAL A 88 3.19 -4.68 -9.78
CA VAL A 88 2.46 -5.08 -8.56
C VAL A 88 2.35 -6.60 -8.50
N PHE A 89 2.97 -7.19 -7.47
CA PHE A 89 2.96 -8.63 -7.24
C PHE A 89 2.10 -9.00 -6.04
N ALA A 90 1.15 -9.90 -6.23
CA ALA A 90 0.37 -10.53 -5.18
C ALA A 90 1.10 -11.82 -4.74
N VAL A 91 1.79 -11.77 -3.60
CA VAL A 91 2.62 -12.85 -3.08
C VAL A 91 1.87 -13.62 -1.99
N ARG A 92 1.97 -14.95 -2.01
CA ARG A 92 1.51 -15.83 -0.93
C ARG A 92 2.66 -16.08 0.06
N PRO A 93 2.62 -15.49 1.26
CA PRO A 93 3.67 -15.67 2.26
C PRO A 93 3.71 -17.12 2.77
N LYS A 94 4.92 -17.59 3.07
CA LYS A 94 5.17 -18.87 3.73
C LYS A 94 5.23 -18.64 5.23
N PHE A 95 4.11 -18.82 5.93
CA PHE A 95 4.12 -18.77 7.39
C PHE A 95 4.69 -20.08 7.94
N ARG A 96 5.84 -20.00 8.61
CA ARG A 96 6.38 -21.11 9.40
C ARG A 96 5.71 -21.05 10.77
N ARG A 97 5.08 -22.16 11.19
CA ARG A 97 4.59 -22.26 12.57
C ARG A 97 5.81 -22.30 13.50
N ARG A 98 5.80 -21.44 14.50
CA ARG A 98 6.83 -21.38 15.54
C ARG A 98 6.50 -22.36 16.64
#